data_AF-A0A3D3TIH0-F1
#
_entry.id   AF-A0A3D3TIH0-F1
#
_cell.length_a   1.000
_cell.length_b   1.000
_cell.length_c   1.000
_cell.angle_alpha   90.00
_cell.angle_beta   90.00
_cell.angle_gamma   90.00
#
_symmetry.space_group_name_H-M   'P 1'
#
loop_
_entity.id
_entity.type
_entity.pdbx_description
1 polymer ?
#
loop_
_entity_poly.entity_id
_entity_poly.type
_entity_poly.pdbx_seq_one_letter_code
_entity_poly.pdbx_strand_id
1 'polypeptide(L)'
;MKGSNHFKNTIKAYLDQRAESDVLFSFQYSKPEKNIDDCVTYILNTVKKSGCNGFADEEIYSMAVHYYDEDNIEVGKAMNSRIVVNHVVQLTEEEKAEARQEAIRKLQNEAYNKMKQPVKKSKKVQLNPQPSLFDF
;
A
#
# COMPACT_ATOMS: atom_id res chain seq x y z
N MET A 1 -9.57 14.96 -13.24
CA MET A 1 -9.61 14.38 -11.88
C MET A 1 -8.52 13.32 -11.76
N LYS A 2 -7.46 13.54 -10.97
CA LYS A 2 -6.28 12.64 -10.95
C LYS A 2 -6.60 11.20 -10.48
N GLY A 3 -7.53 11.04 -9.53
CA GLY A 3 -7.92 9.73 -9.01
C GLY A 3 -8.64 8.83 -10.02
N SER A 4 -9.48 9.40 -10.88
CA SER A 4 -10.19 8.62 -11.91
C SER A 4 -9.23 8.07 -12.97
N ASN A 5 -8.25 8.87 -13.38
CA ASN A 5 -7.23 8.43 -14.34
C ASN A 5 -6.34 7.32 -13.76
N HIS A 6 -5.97 7.41 -12.48
CA HIS A 6 -5.18 6.35 -11.84
C HIS A 6 -5.97 5.06 -11.76
N PHE A 7 -7.22 5.10 -11.29
CA PHE A 7 -8.09 3.93 -11.22
C PHE A 7 -8.23 3.27 -12.59
N LYS A 8 -8.55 4.06 -13.63
CA LYS A 8 -8.64 3.57 -15.01
C LYS A 8 -7.36 2.86 -15.47
N ASN A 9 -6.20 3.46 -15.21
CA ASN A 9 -4.91 2.87 -15.57
C ASN A 9 -4.63 1.57 -14.83
N THR A 10 -4.98 1.46 -13.55
CA THR A 10 -4.82 0.24 -12.75
C THR A 10 -5.68 -0.89 -13.30
N ILE A 11 -6.96 -0.62 -13.58
CA ILE A 11 -7.86 -1.61 -14.19
C ILE A 11 -7.34 -2.04 -15.56
N LYS A 12 -6.90 -1.08 -16.38
CA LYS A 12 -6.34 -1.38 -17.69
C LYS A 12 -5.12 -2.29 -17.59
N ALA A 13 -4.15 -1.97 -16.73
CA ALA A 13 -2.93 -2.76 -16.56
C ALA A 13 -3.24 -4.21 -16.13
N TYR A 14 -4.22 -4.39 -15.25
CA TYR A 14 -4.68 -5.74 -14.86
C TYR A 14 -5.30 -6.50 -16.04
N LEU A 15 -6.18 -5.86 -16.82
CA LEU A 15 -6.82 -6.49 -17.98
C LEU A 15 -5.82 -6.82 -19.09
N ASP A 16 -4.83 -5.94 -19.32
CA ASP A 16 -3.75 -6.16 -20.27
C ASP A 16 -2.94 -7.41 -19.87
N GLN A 17 -2.51 -7.50 -18.60
CA GLN A 17 -1.82 -8.67 -18.06
C GLN A 17 -2.67 -9.95 -18.17
N ARG A 18 -3.98 -9.85 -17.92
CA ARG A 18 -4.91 -10.97 -18.06
C ARG A 18 -4.99 -11.43 -19.51
N ALA A 19 -5.12 -10.51 -20.46
CA ALA A 19 -5.17 -10.79 -21.89
C ALA A 19 -3.88 -11.42 -22.43
N GLU A 20 -2.72 -11.09 -21.86
CA GLU A 20 -1.45 -11.77 -22.17
C GLU A 20 -1.45 -13.22 -21.71
N SER A 21 -2.02 -13.50 -20.54
CA SER A 21 -2.06 -14.85 -19.96
C SER A 21 -3.19 -15.74 -20.49
N ASP A 22 -4.33 -15.16 -20.87
CA ASP A 22 -5.56 -15.84 -21.24
C ASP A 22 -5.99 -15.45 -22.65
N VAL A 23 -5.80 -16.39 -23.59
CA VAL A 23 -6.09 -16.19 -25.02
C VAL A 23 -7.59 -16.00 -25.28
N LEU A 24 -8.47 -16.69 -24.54
CA LEU A 24 -9.92 -16.53 -24.71
C LEU A 24 -10.37 -15.15 -24.26
N PHE A 25 -9.81 -14.69 -23.14
CA PHE A 25 -10.04 -13.33 -22.66
C PHE A 25 -9.51 -12.28 -23.64
N SER A 26 -8.34 -12.48 -24.24
CA SER A 26 -7.76 -11.59 -25.27
C SER A 26 -8.72 -11.33 -26.43
N PHE A 27 -9.40 -12.38 -26.92
CA PHE A 27 -10.40 -12.23 -27.98
C PHE A 27 -11.58 -11.35 -27.56
N GLN A 28 -12.08 -11.54 -26.32
CA GLN A 28 -13.16 -10.72 -25.78
C GLN A 28 -12.70 -9.27 -25.53
N TYR A 29 -11.49 -9.09 -25.02
CA TYR A 29 -10.90 -7.79 -24.73
C TYR A 29 -10.64 -6.93 -25.99
N SER A 30 -10.38 -7.59 -27.12
CA SER A 30 -10.14 -6.94 -28.42
C SER A 30 -11.42 -6.51 -29.15
N LYS A 31 -12.61 -6.80 -28.60
CA LYS A 31 -13.88 -6.41 -29.24
C LYS A 31 -14.04 -4.89 -29.27
N PRO A 32 -14.36 -4.28 -30.43
CA PRO A 32 -14.50 -2.83 -30.55
C PRO A 32 -15.71 -2.26 -29.79
N GLU A 33 -16.68 -3.11 -29.45
CA GLU A 33 -17.87 -2.73 -28.67
C GLU A 33 -17.57 -2.57 -27.17
N LYS A 34 -16.41 -3.07 -26.71
CA LYS A 34 -16.02 -3.01 -25.31
C LYS A 34 -14.98 -1.92 -25.10
N ASN A 35 -15.20 -1.07 -24.12
CA ASN A 35 -14.30 0.03 -23.77
C ASN A 35 -14.00 0.03 -22.28
N ILE A 36 -12.78 0.40 -21.93
CA ILE A 36 -12.35 0.62 -20.55
C ILE A 36 -13.17 1.71 -19.84
N ASP A 37 -13.65 2.75 -20.54
CA ASP A 37 -14.50 3.79 -19.94
C ASP A 37 -15.86 3.25 -19.50
N ASP A 38 -16.45 2.38 -20.32
CA ASP A 38 -17.71 1.71 -20.01
C ASP A 38 -17.52 0.64 -18.93
N CYS A 39 -16.40 -0.09 -18.97
CA CYS A 39 -16.01 -1.01 -17.89
C CYS A 39 -15.93 -0.28 -16.53
N VAL A 40 -15.25 0.87 -16.47
CA VAL A 40 -15.18 1.69 -15.24
C VAL A 40 -16.55 2.18 -14.83
N THR A 41 -17.39 2.60 -15.77
CA THR A 41 -18.76 3.05 -15.50
C THR A 41 -19.62 1.92 -14.93
N TYR A 42 -19.51 0.71 -15.49
CA TYR A 42 -20.17 -0.49 -15.00
C TYR A 42 -19.75 -0.79 -13.55
N ILE A 43 -18.44 -0.82 -13.27
CA ILE A 43 -17.93 -1.06 -11.92
C ILE A 43 -18.51 -0.05 -10.94
N LEU A 44 -18.49 1.24 -11.27
CA LEU A 44 -19.02 2.29 -10.40
C LEU A 44 -20.52 2.14 -10.13
N ASN A 45 -21.31 1.75 -11.15
CA ASN A 45 -22.74 1.52 -10.99
C ASN A 45 -23.03 0.28 -10.14
N THR A 46 -22.25 -0.79 -10.29
CA THR A 46 -22.40 -2.01 -9.51
C THR A 46 -21.99 -1.78 -8.05
N VAL A 47 -20.88 -1.07 -7.81
CA VAL A 47 -20.46 -0.61 -6.48
C VAL A 47 -21.56 0.24 -5.83
N LYS A 48 -22.14 1.19 -6.56
CA LYS A 48 -23.26 2.00 -6.05
C LYS A 48 -24.48 1.16 -5.67
N LYS A 49 -24.84 0.18 -6.49
CA LYS A 49 -25.97 -0.73 -6.23
C LYS A 49 -25.75 -1.57 -4.98
N SER A 50 -24.50 -1.96 -4.70
CA SER A 50 -24.16 -2.74 -3.49
C SER A 50 -24.35 -1.98 -2.18
N GLY A 51 -24.29 -0.64 -2.21
CA GLY A 51 -24.31 0.21 -1.01
C GLY A 51 -22.99 0.21 -0.21
N CYS A 52 -21.96 -0.53 -0.65
CA CYS A 52 -20.63 -0.55 -0.03
C CYS A 52 -19.74 0.57 -0.59
N ASN A 53 -18.99 1.25 0.29
CA ASN A 53 -18.09 2.35 -0.08
C ASN A 53 -16.64 1.92 -0.31
N GLY A 54 -16.31 0.64 -0.12
CA GLY A 54 -14.96 0.10 -0.24
C GLY A 54 -15.00 -1.35 -0.69
N PHE A 55 -14.06 -1.70 -1.57
CA PHE A 55 -13.91 -3.00 -2.20
C PHE A 55 -12.43 -3.35 -2.24
N ALA A 56 -12.13 -4.64 -2.19
CA ALA A 56 -10.78 -5.14 -2.45
C ALA A 56 -10.46 -5.07 -3.96
N ASP A 57 -9.17 -4.98 -4.28
CA ASP A 57 -8.71 -4.92 -5.67
C ASP A 57 -9.20 -6.14 -6.48
N GLU A 58 -9.16 -7.34 -5.90
CA GLU A 58 -9.64 -8.58 -6.52
C GLU A 58 -11.12 -8.54 -6.89
N GLU A 59 -11.97 -7.97 -6.04
CA GLU A 59 -13.40 -7.84 -6.30
C GLU A 59 -13.64 -6.90 -7.49
N ILE A 60 -12.95 -5.77 -7.50
CA ILE A 60 -13.01 -4.80 -8.60
C ILE A 60 -12.50 -5.42 -9.91
N TYR A 61 -11.41 -6.18 -9.86
CA TYR A 61 -10.88 -6.88 -11.02
C TYR A 61 -11.83 -7.96 -11.53
N SER A 62 -12.50 -8.70 -10.65
CA SER A 62 -13.52 -9.67 -11.04
C SER A 62 -14.68 -8.99 -11.77
N MET A 63 -15.11 -7.81 -11.31
CA MET A 63 -16.15 -7.02 -11.98
C MET A 63 -15.70 -6.53 -13.35
N ALA A 64 -14.42 -6.15 -13.47
CA ALA A 64 -13.84 -5.74 -14.75
C ALA A 64 -13.82 -6.88 -15.76
N VAL A 65 -13.41 -8.08 -15.36
CA VAL A 65 -13.40 -9.28 -16.22
C VAL A 65 -14.81 -9.66 -16.66
N HIS A 66 -15.76 -9.67 -15.72
CA HIS A 66 -17.17 -9.96 -15.99
C HIS A 66 -17.77 -9.04 -17.05
N TYR A 67 -17.36 -7.77 -17.10
CA TYR A 67 -17.80 -6.84 -18.14
C TYR A 67 -17.36 -7.25 -19.56
N TYR A 68 -16.19 -7.87 -19.71
CA TYR A 68 -15.69 -8.34 -21.01
C TYR A 68 -16.18 -9.75 -21.36
N ASP A 69 -16.40 -10.60 -20.36
CA ASP A 69 -16.91 -11.96 -20.56
C ASP A 69 -18.38 -11.97 -20.99
N GLU A 70 -19.21 -11.08 -20.43
CA GLU A 70 -20.63 -11.00 -20.80
C GLU A 70 -20.86 -10.08 -22.00
N ASP A 71 -21.54 -10.60 -23.04
CA ASP A 71 -21.88 -9.81 -24.22
C ASP A 71 -22.97 -8.76 -23.93
N ASN A 72 -24.00 -9.11 -23.13
CA ASN A 72 -25.15 -8.24 -22.84
C ASN A 72 -25.12 -7.71 -21.39
N ILE A 73 -24.28 -6.71 -21.14
CA ILE A 73 -24.16 -6.11 -19.80
C ILE A 73 -24.66 -4.67 -19.76
N GLU A 74 -25.50 -4.36 -18.77
CA GLU A 74 -26.00 -3.01 -18.55
C GLU A 74 -24.95 -2.16 -17.82
N VAL A 75 -24.22 -1.35 -18.58
CA VAL A 75 -23.20 -0.41 -18.05
C VAL A 75 -23.81 0.62 -17.08
N GLY A 76 -25.06 1.00 -17.32
CA GLY A 76 -25.76 2.04 -16.58
C GLY A 76 -25.39 3.46 -17.05
N LYS A 77 -25.75 4.47 -16.25
CA LYS A 77 -25.49 5.88 -16.59
C LYS A 77 -24.13 6.32 -16.06
N ALA A 78 -23.42 7.14 -16.83
CA ALA A 78 -22.24 7.84 -16.35
C ALA A 78 -22.62 8.68 -15.11
N MET A 79 -21.81 8.58 -14.06
CA MET A 79 -22.04 9.30 -12.81
C MET A 79 -20.76 9.99 -12.31
N ASN A 80 -20.95 11.15 -11.69
CA ASN A 80 -19.84 11.88 -11.06
C ASN A 80 -19.48 11.23 -9.73
N SER A 81 -18.59 10.25 -9.78
CA SER A 81 -18.08 9.54 -8.60
C SER A 81 -16.72 10.09 -8.16
N ARG A 82 -16.52 10.23 -6.84
CA ARG A 82 -15.21 10.57 -6.26
C ARG A 82 -14.49 9.27 -5.88
N ILE A 83 -13.57 8.86 -6.73
CA ILE A 83 -12.77 7.65 -6.51
C ILE A 83 -11.54 8.02 -5.67
N VAL A 84 -11.36 7.32 -4.54
CA VAL A 84 -10.18 7.41 -3.69
C VAL A 84 -9.54 6.03 -3.64
N VAL A 85 -8.38 5.89 -4.26
CA VAL A 85 -7.60 4.64 -4.23
C VAL A 85 -6.65 4.73 -3.04
N ASN A 86 -6.87 3.87 -2.04
CA ASN A 86 -5.93 3.73 -0.94
C ASN A 86 -4.91 2.66 -1.33
N HIS A 87 -3.88 3.03 -2.09
CA HIS A 87 -2.83 2.09 -2.47
C HIS A 87 -1.96 1.81 -1.23
N VAL A 88 -2.33 0.78 -0.48
CA VAL A 88 -1.44 0.21 0.51
C VAL A 88 -0.48 -0.67 -0.26
N VAL A 89 0.74 -0.17 -0.49
CA VAL A 89 1.85 -1.02 -0.96
C VAL A 89 1.98 -2.13 0.08
N GLN A 90 1.50 -3.33 -0.26
CA GLN A 90 1.75 -4.51 0.55
C GLN A 90 3.25 -4.76 0.43
N LEU A 91 4.03 -4.20 1.37
CA LEU A 91 5.41 -4.60 1.60
C LEU A 91 5.38 -6.13 1.70
N THR A 92 5.97 -6.77 0.70
CA THR A 92 6.06 -8.22 0.59
C THR A 92 6.65 -8.78 1.89
N GLU A 93 6.30 -10.02 2.26
CA GLU A 93 6.73 -10.60 3.54
C GLU A 93 8.26 -10.56 3.74
N GLU A 94 9.00 -10.56 2.63
CA GLU A 94 10.46 -10.43 2.57
C GLU A 94 10.95 -9.09 3.16
N GLU A 95 10.34 -7.95 2.82
CA GLU A 95 10.75 -6.63 3.33
C GLU A 95 10.41 -6.46 4.81
N LYS A 96 9.31 -7.07 5.29
CA LYS A 96 8.97 -7.08 6.72
C LYS A 96 9.92 -7.95 7.54
N ALA A 97 10.41 -9.05 6.98
CA ALA A 97 11.39 -9.90 7.63
C ALA A 97 12.76 -9.21 7.71
N GLU A 98 13.19 -8.55 6.64
CA GLU A 98 14.46 -7.83 6.60
C GLU A 98 14.48 -6.66 7.60
N ALA A 99 13.40 -5.86 7.67
CA ALA A 99 13.28 -4.78 8.65
C ALA A 99 13.31 -5.29 10.11
N ARG A 100 12.72 -6.47 10.38
CA ARG A 100 12.79 -7.10 11.71
C ARG A 100 14.22 -7.57 12.03
N GLN A 101 14.91 -8.18 11.07
CA GLN A 101 16.29 -8.65 11.26
C GLN A 101 17.27 -7.48 11.46
N GLU A 102 17.12 -6.40 10.70
CA GLU A 102 17.93 -5.19 10.87
C GLU A 102 17.73 -4.53 12.23
N ALA A 103 16.48 -4.45 12.72
CA ALA A 103 16.19 -3.91 14.04
C ALA A 103 16.84 -4.75 15.15
N ILE A 104 16.77 -6.08 15.05
CA ILE A 104 17.42 -6.99 16.00
C ILE A 104 18.94 -6.83 15.95
N ARG A 105 19.53 -6.74 14.75
CA ARG A 105 20.97 -6.59 14.56
C ARG A 105 21.48 -5.26 15.10
N LYS A 106 20.74 -4.15 14.91
CA LYS A 106 21.07 -2.85 15.51
C LYS A 106 21.06 -2.92 17.04
N LEU A 107 20.05 -3.55 17.64
CA LEU A 107 19.95 -3.68 19.09
C LEU A 107 21.09 -4.53 19.68
N GLN A 108 21.45 -5.62 19.01
CA GLN A 108 22.60 -6.45 19.38
C GLN A 108 23.92 -5.67 19.31
N ASN A 109 24.13 -4.90 18.24
CA ASN A 109 25.33 -4.07 18.06
C ASN A 109 25.42 -2.96 19.12
N GLU A 110 24.31 -2.31 19.46
CA GLU A 110 24.28 -1.30 20.53
C GLU A 110 24.58 -1.90 21.91
N ALA A 111 24.02 -3.07 22.21
CA ALA A 111 24.30 -3.79 23.46
C ALA A 111 25.78 -4.20 23.54
N TYR A 112 26.32 -4.76 22.46
CA TYR A 112 27.74 -5.14 22.37
C TYR A 112 28.66 -3.93 22.50
N ASN A 113 28.34 -2.82 21.82
CA ASN A 113 29.10 -1.58 21.92
C ASN A 113 29.06 -1.00 23.33
N LYS A 114 27.90 -1.00 24.01
CA LYS A 114 27.80 -0.58 25.42
C LYS A 114 28.66 -1.45 26.35
N MET A 115 28.72 -2.76 26.11
CA MET A 115 29.60 -3.67 26.88
C MET A 115 31.08 -3.45 26.58
N LYS A 116 31.43 -3.10 25.34
CA LYS A 116 32.81 -2.79 24.95
C LYS A 116 33.28 -1.39 25.35
N GLN A 117 32.37 -0.48 25.73
CA GLN A 117 32.80 0.85 26.18
C GLN A 117 33.60 0.71 27.48
N PRO A 118 34.84 1.22 27.51
CA PRO A 118 35.62 1.23 28.74
C PRO A 118 34.91 2.13 29.77
N VAL A 119 34.72 1.61 30.98
CA VAL A 119 34.13 2.36 32.09
C VAL A 119 35.00 3.59 32.34
N LYS A 120 34.48 4.78 32.03
CA LYS A 120 35.15 6.05 32.34
C LYS A 120 35.31 6.09 33.86
N LYS A 121 36.55 5.97 34.35
CA LYS A 121 36.88 6.19 35.76
C LYS A 121 36.41 7.59 36.11
N SER A 122 35.44 7.70 37.01
CA SER A 122 35.00 8.99 37.55
C SER A 122 36.23 9.69 38.13
N LYS A 123 36.50 10.91 37.68
CA LYS A 123 37.48 11.77 38.33
C LYS A 123 36.97 11.96 39.76
N LYS A 124 37.72 11.45 40.75
CA LYS A 124 37.48 11.78 42.16
C LYS A 124 37.49 13.31 42.26
N VAL A 125 36.33 13.90 42.53
CA VAL A 125 36.24 15.30 42.92
C VAL A 125 36.98 15.39 44.24
N GLN A 126 38.16 16.03 44.23
CA GLN A 126 38.84 16.41 45.46
C GLN A 126 37.94 17.44 46.14
N LEU A 127 37.30 17.04 47.24
CA LEU A 127 36.66 17.96 48.15
C LEU A 127 37.77 18.82 48.76
N ASN A 128 37.96 20.02 48.23
CA ASN A 128 38.70 21.05 48.95
C ASN A 128 37.88 21.40 50.20
N PRO A 129 38.40 21.24 51.42
CA PRO A 129 37.70 21.70 52.62
C PRO A 129 37.68 23.23 52.57
N GLN A 130 36.52 23.81 52.21
CA GLN A 130 36.29 25.23 52.42
C GLN A 130 36.04 25.45 53.92
N PRO A 131 36.72 26.41 54.57
CA PRO A 131 36.46 26.72 55.96
C PRO A 131 35.02 27.23 56.11
N SER A 132 34.32 26.73 57.14
CA SER A 132 32.93 27.06 57.41
C SER A 132 32.81 28.47 57.99
N LEU A 133 31.76 29.20 57.60
CA LEU A 133 31.48 30.56 58.08
C LEU A 133 30.94 30.61 59.53
N PHE A 134 30.92 29.48 60.24
CA PHE A 134 30.40 29.38 61.62
C PHE A 134 31.49 29.11 62.67
N ASP A 135 32.77 29.21 62.31
CA ASP A 135 33.86 29.19 63.29
C ASP A 135 34.20 30.62 63.77
N PHE A 136 33.35 31.20 64.63
CA PHE A 136 33.65 32.35 65.49
C PHE A 136 32.79 32.33 66.76
#